data_AF-A0A2N5ZG71-F1
#
_entry.id   AF-A0A2N5ZG71-F1
#
_cell.length_a   1.000
_cell.length_b   1.000
_cell.length_c   1.000
_cell.angle_alpha   90.00
_cell.angle_beta   90.00
_cell.angle_gamma   90.00
#
_symmetry.space_group_name_H-M   'P 1'
#
loop_
_entity.id
_entity.type
_entity.pdbx_description
1 polymer ?
#
loop_
_entity_poly.entity_id
_entity_poly.type
_entity_poly.pdbx_seq_one_letter_code
_entity_poly.pdbx_strand_id
1 'polypeptide(L)'
;MNNKICLTFLDTHGAIAAAIFLNKHPDCELIVSSSGKFQDTFKEFIERKNLVIYIIGLGPAQKDDETIDILKKVLKNNKIKWITHIDHKNIFKRLADNKNFSFIINEEDHLAKTVKKEIKNNSSRAKRLADSPERPSDYKHYDDLVNKAKFWFFNFGDKEFYPSIIKELSYESYKPKNSEESYDGYNDQKYLLGKNDIIRQLREKIKIVGMDSICNVLITGESGTGKTTIAYALHKVSNRK
;
A
#
# COMPACT_ATOMS: atom_id res chain seq x y z
N MET A 1 14.68 18.45 -4.80
CA MET A 1 14.25 17.07 -4.48
C MET A 1 13.41 17.12 -3.22
N ASN A 2 12.33 16.34 -3.15
CA ASN A 2 11.58 16.20 -1.91
C ASN A 2 12.42 15.43 -0.89
N ASN A 3 12.57 16.02 0.30
CA ASN A 3 13.36 15.42 1.37
C ASN A 3 12.48 14.66 2.37
N LYS A 4 11.15 14.64 2.19
CA LYS A 4 10.23 13.88 3.04
C LYS A 4 9.72 12.66 2.29
N ILE A 5 9.75 11.51 2.95
CA ILE A 5 9.28 10.23 2.40
C ILE A 5 8.16 9.69 3.29
N CYS A 6 7.04 9.32 2.70
CA CYS A 6 5.97 8.56 3.31
C CYS A 6 6.10 7.11 2.85
N LEU A 7 6.67 6.24 3.69
CA LEU A 7 6.84 4.83 3.41
C LEU A 7 5.68 4.03 4.01
N THR A 8 4.93 3.33 3.17
CA THR A 8 3.80 2.49 3.61
C THR A 8 3.81 1.12 2.91
N PHE A 9 2.75 0.34 3.10
CA PHE A 9 2.63 -1.03 2.61
C PHE A 9 1.28 -1.27 1.91
N LEU A 10 1.24 -2.30 1.07
CA LEU A 10 0.07 -2.69 0.25
C LEU A 10 -1.07 -3.28 1.09
N ASP A 11 -1.80 -2.42 1.77
CA ASP A 11 -2.97 -2.78 2.57
C ASP A 11 -3.98 -1.62 2.68
N THR A 12 -5.21 -1.91 3.09
CA THR A 12 -6.26 -0.91 3.30
C THR A 12 -5.92 0.01 4.48
N HIS A 13 -5.44 -0.53 5.59
CA HIS A 13 -5.03 0.27 6.74
C HIS A 13 -3.82 1.15 6.42
N GLY A 14 -2.85 0.60 5.70
CA GLY A 14 -1.67 1.34 5.20
C GLY A 14 -2.07 2.49 4.28
N ALA A 15 -2.94 2.22 3.29
CA ALA A 15 -3.44 3.21 2.35
C ALA A 15 -4.18 4.36 3.05
N ILE A 16 -5.12 4.05 3.94
CA ILE A 16 -5.89 5.04 4.67
C ILE A 16 -4.99 5.90 5.56
N ALA A 17 -4.07 5.29 6.30
CA ALA A 17 -3.14 6.00 7.17
C ALA A 17 -2.18 6.90 6.37
N ALA A 18 -1.65 6.41 5.25
CA ALA A 18 -0.82 7.20 4.35
C ALA A 18 -1.61 8.36 3.71
N ALA A 19 -2.88 8.16 3.35
CA ALA A 19 -3.73 9.22 2.83
C ALA A 19 -3.97 10.34 3.86
N ILE A 20 -4.19 9.99 5.13
CA ILE A 20 -4.28 10.96 6.24
C ILE A 20 -2.97 11.76 6.37
N PHE A 21 -1.82 11.07 6.25
CA PHE A 21 -0.51 11.70 6.30
C PHE A 21 -0.30 12.68 5.14
N LEU A 22 -0.56 12.24 3.90
CA LEU A 22 -0.40 13.07 2.69
C LEU A 22 -1.37 14.24 2.64
N ASN A 23 -2.55 14.13 3.25
CA ASN A 23 -3.48 15.26 3.39
C ASN A 23 -2.83 16.43 4.14
N LYS A 24 -1.95 16.16 5.12
CA LYS A 24 -1.19 17.17 5.86
C LYS A 24 0.14 17.52 5.21
N HIS A 25 0.74 16.55 4.51
CA HIS A 25 2.07 16.64 3.88
C HIS A 25 1.99 16.30 2.39
N PRO A 26 1.34 17.14 1.56
CA PRO A 26 1.13 16.86 0.13
C PRO A 26 2.44 16.87 -0.67
N ASP A 27 3.49 17.48 -0.12
CA ASP A 27 4.86 17.50 -0.65
C ASP A 27 5.64 16.23 -0.32
N CYS A 28 5.07 15.22 0.34
CA CYS A 28 5.81 14.00 0.69
C CYS A 28 5.91 13.04 -0.50
N GLU A 29 7.09 12.46 -0.72
CA GLU A 29 7.27 11.37 -1.68
C GLU A 29 6.66 10.08 -1.11
N LEU A 30 5.66 9.52 -1.78
CA LEU A 30 5.02 8.27 -1.37
C LEU A 30 5.81 7.08 -1.93
N ILE A 31 6.30 6.21 -1.04
CA ILE A 31 6.95 4.95 -1.38
C ILE A 31 6.15 3.81 -0.77
N VAL A 32 5.89 2.78 -1.58
CA VAL A 32 5.13 1.60 -1.17
C VAL A 32 6.07 0.40 -1.21
N SER A 33 6.21 -0.28 -0.07
CA SER A 33 7.06 -1.46 0.08
C SER A 33 6.29 -2.60 0.76
N SER A 34 6.99 -3.69 1.05
CA SER A 34 6.46 -4.82 1.79
C SER A 34 7.46 -5.29 2.82
N SER A 35 6.99 -6.05 3.81
CA SER A 35 7.84 -6.58 4.87
C SER A 35 9.03 -7.40 4.34
N GLY A 36 8.85 -8.12 3.23
CA GLY A 36 9.90 -8.89 2.58
C GLY A 36 10.88 -8.06 1.73
N LYS A 37 10.54 -6.80 1.42
CA LYS A 37 11.41 -5.86 0.69
C LYS A 37 11.96 -4.75 1.59
N PHE A 38 11.67 -4.80 2.90
CA PHE A 38 12.01 -3.76 3.85
C PHE A 38 13.48 -3.36 3.73
N GLN A 39 14.40 -4.31 3.87
CA GLN A 39 15.83 -4.05 3.84
C GLN A 39 16.29 -3.47 2.50
N ASP A 40 15.78 -3.99 1.38
CA ASP A 40 16.12 -3.50 0.04
C ASP A 40 15.67 -2.05 -0.17
N THR A 41 14.46 -1.70 0.28
CA THR A 41 13.98 -0.32 0.26
C THR A 41 14.89 0.61 1.08
N PHE A 42 15.34 0.18 2.27
CA PHE A 42 16.23 1.01 3.08
C PHE A 42 17.67 1.11 2.52
N LYS A 43 18.13 0.14 1.72
CA LYS A 43 19.43 0.27 1.01
C LYS A 43 19.42 1.47 0.07
N GLU A 44 18.33 1.71 -0.65
CA GLU A 44 18.18 2.89 -1.53
C GLU A 44 18.25 4.21 -0.75
N PHE A 45 17.79 4.22 0.51
CA PHE A 45 17.86 5.40 1.37
C PHE A 45 19.25 5.66 1.97
N ILE A 46 20.19 4.72 1.90
CA ILE A 46 21.57 4.96 2.34
C ILE A 46 22.28 5.93 1.39
N GLU A 47 22.00 5.80 0.09
CA GLU A 47 22.61 6.62 -0.95
C GLU A 47 22.04 8.05 -0.96
N ARG A 48 20.77 8.19 -0.54
CA ARG A 48 20.08 9.47 -0.39
C ARG A 48 20.41 10.09 0.97
N LYS A 49 20.68 11.41 1.00
CA LYS A 49 21.02 12.15 2.23
C LYS A 49 19.98 13.20 2.58
N ASN A 50 19.92 13.58 3.87
CA ASN A 50 19.04 14.60 4.41
C ASN A 50 17.53 14.29 4.26
N LEU A 51 17.17 13.01 4.23
CA LEU A 51 15.80 12.56 4.19
C LEU A 51 15.15 12.58 5.57
N VAL A 52 13.84 12.83 5.61
CA VAL A 52 12.94 12.60 6.73
C VAL A 52 11.96 11.52 6.30
N ILE A 53 12.16 10.31 6.82
CA ILE A 53 11.44 9.11 6.42
C ILE A 53 10.36 8.82 7.47
N TYR A 54 9.11 8.86 7.07
CA TYR A 54 7.96 8.48 7.87
C TYR A 54 7.56 7.06 7.49
N ILE A 55 7.79 6.11 8.40
CA ILE A 55 7.36 4.71 8.21
C ILE A 55 5.96 4.59 8.79
N ILE A 56 4.97 4.29 7.96
CA ILE A 56 3.56 4.19 8.34
C ILE A 56 3.12 2.74 8.27
N GLY A 57 3.13 2.08 9.44
CA GLY A 57 2.67 0.70 9.67
C GLY A 57 3.46 -0.42 8.99
N LEU A 58 4.42 -0.10 8.11
CA LEU A 58 5.31 -1.09 7.53
C LEU A 58 6.25 -1.66 8.60
N GLY A 59 6.26 -2.98 8.74
CA GLY A 59 7.19 -3.75 9.57
C GLY A 59 8.09 -4.69 8.76
N PRO A 60 9.29 -5.06 9.24
CA PRO A 60 10.15 -6.07 8.60
C PRO A 60 9.56 -7.49 8.72
N ALA A 61 9.83 -8.36 7.75
CA ALA A 61 9.24 -9.73 7.72
C ALA A 61 9.80 -10.66 8.80
N GLN A 62 11.11 -10.61 9.08
CA GLN A 62 11.83 -11.22 10.21
C GLN A 62 13.34 -11.05 9.94
N LYS A 63 14.14 -10.86 11.01
CA LYS A 63 15.59 -10.54 11.12
C LYS A 63 15.84 -9.14 11.71
N ASP A 64 15.74 -9.06 13.03
CA ASP A 64 15.95 -7.81 13.77
C ASP A 64 17.36 -7.25 13.58
N ASP A 65 18.40 -8.10 13.63
CA ASP A 65 19.81 -7.65 13.51
C ASP A 65 20.10 -6.98 12.17
N GLU A 66 19.75 -7.64 11.06
CA GLU A 66 19.94 -7.09 9.71
C GLU A 66 19.14 -5.79 9.53
N THR A 67 17.94 -5.74 10.10
CA THR A 67 17.07 -4.56 10.08
C THR A 67 17.67 -3.40 10.89
N ILE A 68 18.23 -3.68 12.05
CA ILE A 68 18.86 -2.65 12.89
C ILE A 68 20.12 -2.12 12.22
N ASP A 69 20.93 -2.98 11.61
CA ASP A 69 22.15 -2.58 10.91
C ASP A 69 21.86 -1.68 9.72
N ILE A 70 20.85 -2.01 8.90
CA ILE A 70 20.46 -1.16 7.77
C ILE A 70 19.88 0.18 8.26
N LEU A 71 19.03 0.18 9.29
CA LEU A 71 18.46 1.40 9.84
C LEU A 71 19.54 2.31 10.44
N LYS A 72 20.52 1.75 11.16
CA LYS A 72 21.67 2.50 11.69
C LYS A 72 22.46 3.18 10.58
N LYS A 73 22.65 2.51 9.43
CA LYS A 73 23.33 3.11 8.26
C LYS A 73 22.53 4.29 7.69
N VAL A 74 21.22 4.14 7.54
CA VAL A 74 20.32 5.20 7.06
C VAL A 74 20.30 6.39 8.03
N LEU A 75 20.24 6.13 9.34
CA LEU A 75 20.19 7.15 10.40
C LEU A 75 21.47 8.01 10.51
N LYS A 76 22.57 7.65 9.83
CA LYS A 76 23.78 8.48 9.78
C LYS A 76 23.54 9.82 9.09
N ASN A 77 22.73 9.83 8.02
CA ASN A 77 22.49 11.02 7.19
C ASN A 77 21.01 11.41 7.10
N ASN A 78 20.12 10.60 7.67
CA ASN A 78 18.67 10.74 7.52
C ASN A 78 17.98 10.63 8.88
N LYS A 79 16.72 11.08 8.95
CA LYS A 79 15.84 10.94 10.11
C LYS A 79 14.73 9.94 9.80
N ILE A 80 14.38 9.14 10.79
CA ILE A 80 13.29 8.16 10.68
C ILE A 80 12.29 8.43 11.81
N LYS A 81 11.02 8.55 11.43
CA LYS A 81 9.88 8.57 12.34
C LYS A 81 8.98 7.38 12.02
N TRP A 82 8.85 6.45 12.94
CA TRP A 82 8.06 5.23 12.74
C TRP A 82 6.73 5.33 13.47
N ILE A 83 5.62 5.28 12.75
CA ILE A 83 4.27 5.28 13.32
C ILE A 83 3.65 3.92 13.02
N THR A 84 3.34 3.15 14.05
CA THR A 84 2.84 1.78 13.92
C THR A 84 1.81 1.46 15.00
N HIS A 85 1.08 0.37 14.80
CA HIS A 85 0.20 -0.25 15.79
C HIS A 85 0.73 -1.63 16.25
N ILE A 86 1.87 -2.05 15.70
CA ILE A 86 2.57 -3.30 16.04
C ILE A 86 3.86 -2.94 16.74
N ASP A 87 4.08 -3.52 17.92
CA ASP A 87 5.31 -3.30 18.68
C ASP A 87 6.48 -4.14 18.13
N HIS A 88 7.56 -3.44 17.76
CA HIS A 88 8.84 -4.02 17.36
C HIS A 88 9.88 -3.82 18.47
N LYS A 89 9.56 -4.26 19.70
CA LYS A 89 10.32 -4.05 20.95
C LYS A 89 11.84 -4.08 20.79
N ASN A 90 12.36 -5.13 20.14
CA ASN A 90 13.80 -5.32 19.95
C ASN A 90 14.44 -4.22 19.11
N ILE A 91 13.79 -3.83 18.01
CA ILE A 91 14.27 -2.79 17.10
C ILE A 91 14.20 -1.44 17.80
N PHE A 92 13.05 -1.12 18.40
CA PHE A 92 12.85 0.17 19.06
C PHE A 92 13.79 0.37 20.24
N LYS A 93 13.95 -0.64 21.10
CA LYS A 93 14.91 -0.59 22.22
C LYS A 93 16.35 -0.34 21.74
N ARG A 94 16.77 -0.97 20.63
CA ARG A 94 18.15 -0.85 20.12
C ARG A 94 18.42 0.42 19.31
N LEU A 95 17.37 1.16 18.94
CA LEU A 95 17.48 2.42 18.22
C LEU A 95 17.04 3.64 19.05
N ALA A 96 16.52 3.43 20.27
CA ALA A 96 15.95 4.49 21.12
C ALA A 96 16.91 5.65 21.41
N ASP A 97 18.21 5.36 21.61
CA ASP A 97 19.21 6.38 21.92
C ASP A 97 19.65 7.20 20.69
N ASN A 98 19.20 6.83 19.48
CA ASN A 98 19.58 7.55 18.28
C ASN A 98 18.69 8.79 18.10
N LYS A 99 19.28 9.99 18.22
CA LYS A 99 18.57 11.28 18.05
C LYS A 99 17.84 11.48 16.72
N ASN A 100 18.21 10.72 15.68
CA ASN A 100 17.58 10.78 14.37
C ASN A 100 16.43 9.76 14.23
N PHE A 101 16.18 8.96 15.26
CA PHE A 101 15.13 7.96 15.29
C PHE A 101 14.07 8.35 16.32
N SER A 102 12.80 8.28 15.93
CA SER A 102 11.68 8.32 16.86
C SER A 102 10.60 7.34 16.42
N PHE A 103 9.82 6.85 17.37
CA PHE A 103 8.75 5.91 17.10
C PHE A 103 7.53 6.21 17.96
N ILE A 104 6.37 5.86 17.43
CA ILE A 104 5.07 5.93 18.09
C ILE A 104 4.37 4.61 17.84
N ILE A 105 3.96 3.99 18.94
CA ILE A 105 3.23 2.74 18.96
C ILE A 105 1.94 3.01 19.70
N ASN A 106 0.84 2.59 19.11
CA ASN A 106 -0.44 2.57 19.79
C ASN A 106 -1.14 1.27 19.41
N GLU A 107 -1.14 0.33 20.35
CA GLU A 107 -1.73 -1.02 20.16
C GLU A 107 -3.26 -1.01 20.32
N GLU A 108 -3.82 0.04 20.94
CA GLU A 108 -5.26 0.16 21.19
C GLU A 108 -6.01 0.79 20.00
N ASP A 109 -5.39 1.76 19.33
CA ASP A 109 -5.96 2.42 18.17
C ASP A 109 -5.52 1.75 16.85
N HIS A 110 -6.42 1.75 15.86
CA HIS A 110 -6.03 1.44 14.49
C HIS A 110 -5.08 2.51 13.92
N LEU A 111 -4.17 2.07 13.04
CA LEU A 111 -3.09 2.88 12.45
C LEU A 111 -3.54 4.28 11.96
N ALA A 112 -4.72 4.38 11.34
CA ALA A 112 -5.28 5.63 10.83
C ALA A 112 -5.51 6.68 11.94
N LYS A 113 -6.04 6.25 13.09
CA LYS A 113 -6.23 7.12 14.27
C LYS A 113 -4.89 7.54 14.86
N THR A 114 -3.95 6.61 14.97
CA THR A 114 -2.58 6.87 15.47
C THR A 114 -1.88 7.93 14.62
N VAL A 115 -1.92 7.80 13.29
CA VAL A 115 -1.35 8.79 12.37
C VAL A 115 -2.04 10.14 12.50
N LYS A 116 -3.39 10.19 12.51
CA LYS A 116 -4.16 11.43 12.66
C LYS A 116 -3.79 12.19 13.95
N LYS A 117 -3.73 11.48 15.08
CA LYS A 117 -3.33 12.04 16.38
C LYS A 117 -1.92 12.60 16.32
N GLU A 118 -0.98 11.83 15.77
CA GLU A 118 0.42 12.21 15.74
C GLU A 118 0.68 13.47 14.91
N ILE A 119 0.12 13.54 13.70
CA ILE A 119 0.35 14.69 12.81
C ILE A 119 -0.60 15.86 13.11
N LYS A 120 -1.46 15.72 14.14
CA LYS A 120 -2.48 16.69 14.56
C LYS A 120 -3.36 17.16 13.39
N ASN A 121 -3.81 16.22 12.56
CA ASN A 121 -4.64 16.54 11.41
C ASN A 121 -6.13 16.63 11.80
N ASN A 122 -6.65 17.86 11.85
CA ASN A 122 -8.03 18.15 12.22
C ASN A 122 -8.97 18.32 11.02
N SER A 123 -8.49 18.04 9.80
CA SER A 123 -9.27 18.18 8.58
C SER A 123 -10.48 17.24 8.56
N SER A 124 -11.53 17.64 7.84
CA SER A 124 -12.74 16.82 7.66
C SER A 124 -12.40 15.47 7.05
N ARG A 125 -11.49 15.44 6.06
CA ARG A 125 -11.06 14.21 5.42
C ARG A 125 -10.33 13.30 6.37
N ALA A 126 -9.36 13.83 7.12
CA ALA A 126 -8.59 13.03 8.07
C ALA A 126 -9.49 12.44 9.17
N LYS A 127 -10.48 13.20 9.64
CA LYS A 127 -11.50 12.68 10.57
C LYS A 127 -12.27 11.51 9.95
N ARG A 128 -12.86 11.71 8.77
CA ARG A 128 -13.63 10.67 8.07
C ARG A 128 -12.83 9.40 7.80
N LEU A 129 -11.56 9.54 7.39
CA LEU A 129 -10.68 8.40 7.14
C LEU A 129 -10.28 7.66 8.42
N ALA A 130 -9.98 8.38 9.51
CA ALA A 130 -9.63 7.74 10.78
C ALA A 130 -10.81 7.01 11.42
N ASP A 131 -12.02 7.52 11.22
CA ASP A 131 -13.26 6.96 11.75
C ASP A 131 -13.88 5.94 10.77
N SER A 132 -13.28 5.71 9.59
CA SER A 132 -13.85 4.82 8.59
C SER A 132 -14.03 3.38 9.07
N PRO A 133 -13.14 2.76 9.87
CA PRO A 133 -13.38 1.41 10.39
C PRO A 133 -14.67 1.29 11.21
N GLU A 134 -15.16 2.39 11.79
CA GLU A 134 -16.43 2.46 12.53
C GLU A 134 -17.63 2.76 11.61
N ARG A 135 -17.38 2.99 10.32
CA ARG A 135 -18.38 3.31 9.29
C ARG A 135 -18.30 2.25 8.19
N PRO A 136 -19.06 1.15 8.30
CA PRO A 136 -18.91 0.00 7.41
C PRO A 136 -19.00 0.32 5.92
N SER A 137 -19.87 1.25 5.51
CA SER A 137 -20.01 1.69 4.11
C SER A 137 -18.78 2.43 3.59
N ASP A 138 -18.27 3.39 4.35
CA ASP A 138 -17.05 4.13 4.01
C ASP A 138 -15.85 3.16 3.96
N TYR A 139 -15.71 2.29 4.95
CA TYR A 139 -14.62 1.30 4.99
C TYR A 139 -14.68 0.36 3.79
N LYS A 140 -15.85 -0.21 3.49
CA LYS A 140 -16.05 -1.10 2.35
C LYS A 140 -15.64 -0.40 1.05
N HIS A 141 -16.06 0.85 0.85
CA HIS A 141 -15.69 1.63 -0.34
C HIS A 141 -14.17 1.80 -0.48
N TYR A 142 -13.47 2.15 0.61
CA TYR A 142 -12.02 2.30 0.56
C TYR A 142 -11.30 0.96 0.37
N ASP A 143 -11.76 -0.08 1.06
CA ASP A 143 -11.23 -1.43 0.95
C ASP A 143 -11.33 -1.94 -0.49
N ASP A 144 -12.47 -1.75 -1.12
CA ASP A 144 -12.71 -2.15 -2.50
C ASP A 144 -11.76 -1.43 -3.50
N LEU A 145 -11.55 -0.11 -3.33
CA LEU A 145 -10.59 0.65 -4.15
C LEU A 145 -9.16 0.16 -3.98
N VAL A 146 -8.75 -0.08 -2.74
CA VAL A 146 -7.42 -0.57 -2.39
C VAL A 146 -7.24 -2.00 -2.94
N ASN A 147 -8.25 -2.86 -2.83
CA ASN A 147 -8.21 -4.23 -3.35
C ASN A 147 -8.17 -4.25 -4.89
N LYS A 148 -8.89 -3.35 -5.56
CA LYS A 148 -8.72 -3.15 -7.00
C LYS A 148 -7.27 -2.77 -7.32
N ALA A 149 -6.70 -1.78 -6.64
CA ALA A 149 -5.32 -1.39 -6.90
C ALA A 149 -4.31 -2.52 -6.62
N LYS A 150 -4.50 -3.29 -5.55
CA LYS A 150 -3.70 -4.50 -5.24
C LYS A 150 -3.80 -5.55 -6.34
N PHE A 151 -5.01 -5.80 -6.86
CA PHE A 151 -5.21 -6.72 -7.98
C PHE A 151 -4.41 -6.28 -9.21
N TRP A 152 -4.48 -5.01 -9.58
CA TRP A 152 -3.71 -4.47 -10.71
C TRP A 152 -2.20 -4.56 -10.48
N PHE A 153 -1.75 -4.27 -9.27
CA PHE A 153 -0.35 -4.42 -8.86
C PHE A 153 0.14 -5.87 -9.02
N PHE A 154 -0.55 -6.85 -8.44
CA PHE A 154 -0.11 -8.25 -8.45
C PHE A 154 -0.29 -8.93 -9.81
N ASN A 155 -1.38 -8.64 -10.52
CA ASN A 155 -1.71 -9.31 -11.78
C ASN A 155 -1.11 -8.64 -13.00
N PHE A 156 -0.85 -7.34 -12.99
CA PHE A 156 -0.37 -6.63 -14.18
C PHE A 156 0.89 -5.81 -13.93
N GLY A 157 1.45 -5.84 -12.72
CA GLY A 157 2.66 -5.10 -12.39
C GLY A 157 2.46 -3.59 -12.39
N ASP A 158 1.22 -3.11 -12.25
CA ASP A 158 0.91 -1.69 -12.17
C ASP A 158 1.35 -1.12 -10.81
N LYS A 159 2.54 -0.52 -10.79
CA LYS A 159 3.14 0.05 -9.59
C LYS A 159 2.62 1.45 -9.26
N GLU A 160 1.95 2.12 -10.19
CA GLU A 160 1.53 3.52 -10.05
C GLU A 160 0.09 3.64 -9.54
N PHE A 161 -0.76 2.66 -9.86
CA PHE A 161 -2.17 2.75 -9.52
C PHE A 161 -2.46 2.71 -8.01
N TYR A 162 -1.71 1.91 -7.23
CA TYR A 162 -1.88 1.90 -5.78
C TYR A 162 -1.45 3.23 -5.12
N PRO A 163 -0.26 3.79 -5.41
CA PRO A 163 0.09 5.15 -5.00
C PRO A 163 -0.91 6.23 -5.44
N SER A 164 -1.50 6.13 -6.63
CA SER A 164 -2.49 7.11 -7.09
C SER A 164 -3.78 7.06 -6.26
N ILE A 165 -4.25 5.87 -5.86
CA ILE A 165 -5.39 5.75 -4.94
C ILE A 165 -5.10 6.40 -3.59
N ILE A 166 -3.91 6.20 -3.02
CA ILE A 166 -3.54 6.85 -1.74
C ILE A 166 -3.57 8.38 -1.88
N LYS A 167 -2.99 8.91 -2.97
CA LYS A 167 -3.00 10.36 -3.25
C LYS A 167 -4.42 10.88 -3.44
N GLU A 168 -5.25 10.19 -4.20
CA GLU A 168 -6.64 10.55 -4.43
C GLU A 168 -7.43 10.59 -3.12
N LEU A 169 -7.27 9.56 -2.27
CA LEU A 169 -7.89 9.50 -0.96
C LEU A 169 -7.43 10.63 -0.03
N SER A 170 -6.27 11.25 -0.27
CA SER A 170 -5.73 12.33 0.56
C SER A 170 -6.39 13.70 0.29
N TYR A 171 -7.07 13.88 -0.83
CA TYR A 171 -7.69 15.16 -1.18
C TYR A 171 -9.00 15.40 -0.41
N GLU A 172 -9.25 16.65 -0.01
CA GLU A 172 -10.53 17.05 0.62
C GLU A 172 -11.71 16.97 -0.36
N SER A 173 -11.46 17.19 -1.65
CA SER A 173 -12.48 17.09 -2.70
C SER A 173 -12.94 15.66 -2.97
N TYR A 174 -12.21 14.65 -2.46
CA TYR A 174 -12.54 13.27 -2.70
C TYR A 174 -13.90 12.91 -2.07
N LYS A 175 -14.81 12.45 -2.92
CA LYS A 175 -16.10 11.91 -2.51
C LYS A 175 -16.15 10.44 -2.93
N PRO A 176 -16.50 9.52 -2.02
CA PRO A 176 -16.86 8.17 -2.43
C PRO A 176 -17.93 8.26 -3.51
N LYS A 177 -17.68 7.65 -4.67
CA LYS A 177 -18.74 7.50 -5.66
C LYS A 177 -19.86 6.66 -5.02
N ASN A 178 -21.10 7.08 -5.22
CA ASN A 178 -22.25 6.27 -4.81
C ASN A 178 -22.16 4.89 -5.50
N SER A 179 -22.61 3.88 -4.77
CA SER A 179 -22.45 2.43 -4.93
C SER A 179 -22.81 1.78 -6.28
N GLU A 180 -23.09 2.54 -7.34
CA GLU A 180 -23.47 2.01 -8.66
C GLU A 180 -22.27 1.58 -9.53
N GLU A 181 -21.08 2.11 -9.24
CA GLU A 181 -19.81 1.48 -9.66
C GLU A 181 -19.30 0.62 -8.50
N SER A 182 -20.05 -0.42 -8.13
CA SER A 182 -19.60 -1.34 -7.10
C SER A 182 -18.31 -2.02 -7.58
N TYR A 183 -17.24 -1.79 -6.86
CA TYR A 183 -15.98 -2.55 -6.97
C TYR A 183 -16.13 -3.95 -6.32
N ASP A 184 -17.37 -4.43 -6.20
CA ASP A 184 -17.73 -5.67 -5.57
C ASP A 184 -16.96 -6.82 -6.24
N GLY A 185 -16.31 -7.60 -5.38
CA GLY A 185 -15.67 -8.83 -5.77
C GLY A 185 -14.19 -8.72 -6.15
N TYR A 186 -13.46 -7.66 -5.81
CA TYR A 186 -11.98 -7.69 -5.77
C TYR A 186 -11.42 -8.32 -4.46
N ASN A 187 -12.30 -8.67 -3.52
CA ASN A 187 -11.95 -9.37 -2.27
C ASN A 187 -11.58 -10.85 -2.47
N ASP A 188 -11.90 -11.43 -3.63
CA ASP A 188 -11.43 -12.76 -4.01
C ASP A 188 -9.94 -12.70 -4.36
N GLN A 189 -9.07 -13.23 -3.50
CA GLN A 189 -7.61 -13.28 -3.67
C GLN A 189 -7.13 -14.20 -4.81
N LYS A 190 -7.71 -14.07 -6.01
CA LYS A 190 -7.33 -14.80 -7.23
C LYS A 190 -6.23 -14.03 -7.96
N TYR A 191 -5.01 -14.12 -7.44
CA TYR A 191 -3.83 -13.55 -8.07
C TYR A 191 -3.16 -14.56 -9.03
N LEU A 192 -2.75 -14.08 -10.21
CA LEU A 192 -1.88 -14.80 -11.13
C LEU A 192 -0.46 -14.76 -10.56
N LEU A 193 -0.09 -15.76 -9.76
CA LEU A 193 1.26 -15.86 -9.19
C LEU A 193 2.25 -16.40 -10.23
N GLY A 194 3.50 -15.92 -10.17
CA GLY A 194 4.57 -16.34 -11.08
C GLY A 194 5.40 -15.17 -11.58
N LYS A 195 6.70 -15.40 -11.78
CA LYS A 195 7.67 -14.40 -12.28
C LYS A 195 8.31 -14.78 -13.62
N ASN A 196 7.94 -15.93 -14.18
CA ASN A 196 8.51 -16.39 -15.45
C ASN A 196 7.92 -15.60 -16.63
N ASP A 197 8.61 -15.66 -17.77
CA ASP A 197 8.23 -14.92 -18.98
C ASP A 197 6.87 -15.33 -19.53
N ILE A 198 6.49 -16.61 -19.37
CA ILE A 198 5.20 -17.13 -19.83
C ILE A 198 4.05 -16.47 -19.08
N ILE A 199 4.13 -16.38 -17.75
CA ILE A 199 3.12 -15.71 -16.94
C ILE A 199 3.10 -14.20 -17.23
N ARG A 200 4.24 -13.59 -17.49
CA ARG A 200 4.31 -12.18 -17.92
C ARG A 200 3.57 -11.95 -19.24
N GLN A 201 3.86 -12.74 -20.27
CA GLN A 201 3.16 -12.67 -21.56
C GLN A 201 1.66 -12.96 -21.43
N LEU A 202 1.28 -13.91 -20.55
CA LEU A 202 -0.13 -14.21 -20.28
C LEU A 202 -0.87 -13.00 -19.69
N ARG A 203 -0.27 -12.29 -18.74
CA ARG A 203 -0.85 -11.07 -18.15
C ARG A 203 -1.04 -9.97 -19.19
N GLU A 204 -0.08 -9.77 -20.09
CA GLU A 204 -0.19 -8.82 -21.19
C GLU A 204 -1.35 -9.17 -22.14
N LYS A 205 -1.47 -10.45 -22.51
CA LYS A 205 -2.60 -10.93 -23.33
C LYS A 205 -3.94 -10.72 -22.64
N ILE A 206 -4.04 -11.00 -21.34
CA ILE A 206 -5.27 -10.76 -20.57
C ILE A 206 -5.64 -9.28 -20.58
N LYS A 207 -4.65 -8.38 -20.45
CA LYS A 207 -4.89 -6.92 -20.50
C LYS A 207 -5.45 -6.49 -21.85
N ILE A 208 -4.88 -6.98 -22.95
CA ILE A 208 -5.31 -6.65 -24.31
C ILE A 208 -6.71 -7.22 -24.60
N VAL A 209 -6.89 -8.52 -24.38
CA VAL A 209 -8.13 -9.23 -24.72
C VAL A 209 -9.28 -8.85 -23.79
N GLY A 210 -9.00 -8.63 -22.51
CA GLY A 210 -10.01 -8.22 -21.53
C GLY A 210 -10.62 -6.86 -21.85
N MET A 211 -9.87 -5.93 -22.42
CA MET A 211 -10.37 -4.60 -22.79
C MET A 211 -11.32 -4.61 -23.99
N ASP A 212 -11.33 -5.68 -24.78
CA ASP A 212 -12.23 -5.84 -25.92
C ASP A 212 -13.63 -6.27 -25.42
N SER A 213 -14.66 -5.47 -25.71
CA SER A 213 -16.04 -5.71 -25.27
C SER A 213 -16.83 -6.69 -26.16
N ILE A 214 -16.25 -7.20 -27.25
CA ILE A 214 -16.94 -7.99 -28.27
C ILE A 214 -16.36 -9.42 -28.44
N CYS A 215 -15.07 -9.62 -28.17
CA CYS A 215 -14.39 -10.93 -28.33
C CYS A 215 -14.85 -12.05 -27.36
N ASN A 216 -15.14 -13.26 -27.85
CA ASN A 216 -15.29 -14.44 -26.99
C ASN A 216 -13.93 -15.10 -26.74
N VAL A 217 -13.64 -15.47 -25.49
CA VAL A 217 -12.32 -16.02 -25.10
C VAL A 217 -12.41 -17.51 -24.78
N LEU A 218 -11.59 -18.30 -25.47
CA LEU A 218 -11.35 -19.70 -25.14
C LEU A 218 -10.06 -19.84 -24.32
N ILE A 219 -10.15 -20.41 -23.12
CA ILE A 219 -8.99 -20.67 -22.23
C ILE A 219 -8.74 -22.18 -22.21
N THR A 220 -7.57 -22.59 -22.71
CA THR A 220 -7.16 -24.00 -22.75
C THR A 220 -6.04 -24.29 -21.75
N GLY A 221 -5.88 -25.56 -21.37
CA GLY A 221 -4.83 -26.01 -20.46
C GLY A 221 -5.25 -27.22 -19.62
N GLU A 222 -4.28 -27.93 -19.07
CA GLU A 222 -4.48 -29.11 -18.23
C GLU A 222 -5.26 -28.81 -16.94
N SER A 223 -5.75 -29.84 -16.26
CA SER A 223 -6.44 -29.67 -14.97
C SER A 223 -5.50 -29.04 -13.93
N GLY A 224 -6.03 -28.16 -13.07
CA GLY A 224 -5.24 -27.50 -12.01
C GLY A 224 -4.35 -26.34 -12.46
N THR A 225 -4.26 -26.01 -13.75
CA THR A 225 -3.39 -24.93 -14.28
C THR A 225 -3.89 -23.49 -14.05
N GLY A 226 -4.97 -23.31 -13.29
CA GLY A 226 -5.48 -21.97 -12.95
C GLY A 226 -6.34 -21.29 -14.03
N LYS A 227 -6.96 -22.04 -14.95
CA LYS A 227 -7.89 -21.51 -15.97
C LYS A 227 -8.99 -20.61 -15.39
N THR A 228 -9.55 -20.98 -14.24
CA THR A 228 -10.56 -20.17 -13.52
C THR A 228 -10.00 -18.83 -13.06
N THR A 229 -8.74 -18.78 -12.62
CA THR A 229 -8.05 -17.54 -12.24
C THR A 229 -7.87 -16.63 -13.45
N ILE A 230 -7.55 -17.19 -14.61
CA ILE A 230 -7.45 -16.44 -15.88
C ILE A 230 -8.81 -15.88 -16.29
N ALA A 231 -9.87 -16.70 -16.26
CA ALA A 231 -11.23 -16.26 -16.59
C ALA A 231 -11.69 -15.12 -15.66
N TYR A 232 -11.41 -15.25 -14.37
CA TYR A 232 -11.69 -14.21 -13.38
C TYR A 232 -10.89 -12.92 -13.66
N ALA A 233 -9.61 -13.04 -14.01
CA ALA A 233 -8.78 -11.87 -14.35
C ALA A 233 -9.29 -11.14 -15.61
N LEU A 234 -9.69 -11.89 -16.64
CA LEU A 234 -10.33 -11.34 -17.85
C LEU A 234 -11.63 -10.60 -17.50
N HIS A 235 -12.50 -11.23 -16.70
CA HIS A 235 -13.75 -10.62 -16.27
C HIS A 235 -13.51 -9.31 -15.50
N LYS A 236 -12.49 -9.24 -14.63
CA LYS A 236 -12.19 -8.03 -13.84
C LYS A 236 -11.56 -6.88 -14.63
N VAL A 237 -10.85 -7.18 -15.72
CA VAL A 237 -10.30 -6.16 -16.64
C VAL A 237 -11.34 -5.72 -17.67
N SER A 238 -12.37 -6.53 -17.89
CA SER A 238 -13.42 -6.27 -18.87
C SER A 238 -14.29 -5.07 -18.54
N ASN A 239 -14.65 -4.33 -19.58
CA ASN A 239 -15.64 -3.26 -19.54
C ASN A 239 -17.07 -3.75 -19.81
N ARG A 240 -17.27 -5.06 -20.02
CA ARG A 240 -18.60 -5.65 -20.21
C ARG A 240 -19.32 -5.69 -18.86
N LYS A 241 -20.48 -5.02 -18.78
CA LYS A 241 -21.44 -5.14 -17.68
C LYS A 241 -22.49 -6.18 -18.04
#